data_AF-A0AA38KTI2-F1
#
_entry.id   AF-A0AA38KTI2-F1
#
_cell.length_a   1.000
_cell.length_b   1.000
_cell.length_c   1.000
_cell.angle_alpha   90.00
_cell.angle_beta   90.00
_cell.angle_gamma   90.00
#
_symmetry.space_group_name_H-M   'P 1'
#
loop_
_entity.id
_entity.type
_entity.pdbx_description
1 polymer ?
#
loop_
_entity_poly.entity_id
_entity_poly.type
_entity_poly.pdbx_seq_one_letter_code
_entity_poly.pdbx_strand_id
1 'polypeptide(L)'
;YYASMGLRTCLVIQSQDPTAEFLIGRKIGNTPPVGKDTLHVVQLESTKIMGEELSVLPGMDSVLAIGALAKLIRFIGGTGSTKEPERKFDVIVYDGISNEETLRMKGSSAFANPLKFSCYLVMDPSNCMSVKVALRYWGCAIQAGTNVSGAFYLASASNQASNKGPIEENFFPLATTSVPFLSMDFVINWDIAINNLNEDARKLLTLKSGNSRSISPVTFDQTKKTLILFLPRFDKSDIRLSQV
;
A
#
# COMPACT_ATOMS: atom_id res chain seq x y z
N TYR A 1 11.58 -4.84 -8.16
CA TYR A 1 12.18 -5.36 -6.92
C TYR A 1 11.76 -6.80 -6.62
N TYR A 2 10.50 -7.10 -6.27
CA TYR A 2 10.11 -8.48 -5.95
C TYR A 2 10.33 -9.47 -7.10
N ALA A 3 9.92 -9.09 -8.31
CA ALA A 3 10.16 -9.89 -9.51
C ALA A 3 11.67 -10.10 -9.81
N SER A 4 12.53 -9.11 -9.52
CA SER A 4 13.99 -9.25 -9.67
C SER A 4 14.62 -10.14 -8.59
N MET A 5 13.91 -10.41 -7.49
CA MET A 5 14.28 -11.43 -6.50
C MET A 5 13.77 -12.83 -6.88
N GLY A 6 13.14 -12.98 -8.05
CA GLY A 6 12.58 -14.26 -8.51
C GLY A 6 11.19 -14.59 -7.93
N LEU A 7 10.55 -13.66 -7.22
CA LEU A 7 9.19 -13.86 -6.70
C LEU A 7 8.14 -13.62 -7.79
N ARG A 8 7.15 -14.50 -7.90
CA ARG A 8 6.02 -14.29 -8.80
C ARG A 8 5.16 -13.14 -8.27
N THR A 9 5.21 -12.03 -8.98
CA THR A 9 4.64 -10.76 -8.56
C THR A 9 3.52 -10.34 -9.50
N CYS A 10 2.36 -9.96 -8.93
CA CYS A 10 1.27 -9.33 -9.67
C CYS A 10 1.15 -7.87 -9.25
N LEU A 11 1.32 -6.95 -10.18
CA LEU A 11 0.97 -5.53 -10.01
C LEU A 11 -0.48 -5.33 -10.46
N VAL A 12 -1.34 -4.91 -9.56
CA VAL A 12 -2.75 -4.60 -9.82
C VAL A 12 -2.91 -3.09 -9.80
N ILE A 13 -3.39 -2.51 -10.89
CA ILE A 13 -3.50 -1.07 -11.08
C ILE A 13 -4.98 -0.70 -11.15
N GLN A 14 -5.44 0.21 -10.29
CA GLN A 14 -6.83 0.67 -10.29
C GLN A 14 -7.08 1.78 -11.31
N SER A 15 -6.09 2.67 -11.52
CA SER A 15 -6.28 3.87 -12.33
C SER A 15 -6.36 3.56 -13.82
N GLN A 16 -7.38 4.08 -14.50
CA GLN A 16 -7.64 3.84 -15.93
C GLN A 16 -6.84 4.80 -16.85
N ASP A 17 -5.98 5.63 -16.29
CA ASP A 17 -5.18 6.58 -17.05
C ASP A 17 -3.94 5.91 -17.70
N PRO A 18 -3.37 6.50 -18.76
CA PRO A 18 -2.30 5.87 -19.53
C PRO A 18 -0.93 5.88 -18.84
N THR A 19 -0.80 6.47 -17.64
CA THR A 19 0.49 6.62 -16.94
C THR A 19 1.14 5.27 -16.69
N ALA A 20 0.38 4.28 -16.23
CA ALA A 20 0.91 2.95 -15.96
C ALA A 20 1.43 2.26 -17.24
N GLU A 21 0.70 2.34 -18.35
CA GLU A 21 1.13 1.77 -19.62
C GLU A 21 2.39 2.45 -20.14
N PHE A 22 2.49 3.78 -19.98
CA PHE A 22 3.66 4.57 -20.34
C PHE A 22 4.89 4.18 -19.50
N LEU A 23 4.73 4.06 -18.18
CA LEU A 23 5.81 3.70 -17.25
C LEU A 23 6.33 2.27 -17.45
N ILE A 24 5.45 1.34 -17.86
CA ILE A 24 5.81 -0.06 -18.10
C ILE A 24 6.25 -0.29 -19.56
N GLY A 25 5.90 0.62 -20.48
CA GLY A 25 6.23 0.53 -21.89
C GLY A 25 5.45 -0.54 -22.65
N ARG A 26 4.32 -1.01 -22.11
CA ARG A 26 3.42 -1.98 -22.77
C ARG A 26 1.97 -1.77 -22.37
N LYS A 27 1.05 -2.22 -23.23
CA LYS A 27 -0.39 -2.23 -22.91
C LYS A 27 -0.70 -3.18 -21.76
N ILE A 28 -1.63 -2.79 -20.90
CA ILE A 28 -2.04 -3.55 -19.71
C ILE A 28 -3.45 -4.10 -19.94
N GLY A 29 -3.64 -5.38 -19.62
CA GLY A 29 -4.93 -6.06 -19.75
C GLY A 29 -5.60 -6.33 -18.41
N ASN A 30 -6.85 -6.78 -18.46
CA ASN A 30 -7.70 -6.98 -17.26
C ASN A 30 -7.62 -8.41 -16.70
N THR A 31 -6.82 -9.27 -17.33
CA THR A 31 -6.60 -10.64 -16.90
C THR A 31 -5.11 -10.86 -16.69
N PRO A 32 -4.70 -11.66 -15.69
CA PRO A 32 -3.31 -12.02 -15.52
C PRO A 32 -2.83 -12.71 -16.80
N PRO A 33 -1.81 -12.19 -17.50
CA PRO A 33 -1.28 -12.86 -18.68
C PRO A 33 -0.77 -14.25 -18.30
N VAL A 34 -1.11 -15.26 -19.10
CA VAL A 34 -0.63 -16.63 -18.92
C VAL A 34 0.81 -16.69 -19.46
N GLY A 35 1.79 -16.93 -18.59
CA GLY A 35 3.20 -16.90 -18.98
C GLY A 35 4.15 -17.25 -17.83
N LYS A 36 5.42 -17.47 -18.17
CA LYS A 36 6.51 -17.78 -17.21
C LYS A 36 7.16 -16.53 -16.61
N ASP A 37 6.64 -15.34 -16.91
CA ASP A 37 7.18 -14.08 -16.43
C ASP A 37 7.11 -14.01 -14.91
N THR A 38 8.09 -13.36 -14.27
CA THR A 38 8.06 -13.12 -12.82
C THR A 38 7.21 -11.91 -12.44
N LEU A 39 6.90 -11.03 -13.41
CA LEU A 39 6.07 -9.83 -13.21
C LEU A 39 4.86 -9.83 -14.15
N HIS A 40 3.68 -9.97 -13.56
CA HIS A 40 2.40 -9.80 -14.23
C HIS A 40 1.80 -8.45 -13.83
N VAL A 41 1.12 -7.80 -14.77
CA VAL A 41 0.45 -6.52 -14.53
C VAL A 41 -0.99 -6.66 -14.99
N VAL A 42 -1.92 -6.23 -14.14
CA VAL A 42 -3.37 -6.34 -14.38
C VAL A 42 -4.04 -5.01 -14.06
N GLN A 43 -4.88 -4.57 -14.98
CA GLN A 43 -5.77 -3.44 -14.79
C GLN A 43 -7.04 -3.88 -14.05
N LEU A 44 -7.35 -3.24 -12.92
CA LEU A 44 -8.55 -3.51 -12.13
C LEU A 44 -9.72 -2.68 -12.68
N GLU A 45 -10.68 -3.36 -13.28
CA GLU A 45 -11.96 -2.77 -13.68
C GLU A 45 -13.07 -3.26 -12.73
N SER A 46 -13.35 -2.48 -11.69
CA SER A 46 -14.24 -2.88 -10.59
C SER A 46 -15.65 -3.28 -11.05
N THR A 47 -16.23 -2.51 -11.97
CA THR A 47 -17.57 -2.74 -12.52
C THR A 47 -17.64 -4.04 -13.33
N LYS A 48 -16.67 -4.26 -14.21
CA LYS A 48 -16.58 -5.47 -15.04
C LYS A 48 -16.31 -6.72 -14.20
N ILE A 49 -15.48 -6.62 -13.17
CA ILE A 49 -15.15 -7.75 -12.28
C ILE A 49 -16.35 -8.15 -11.40
N MET A 50 -17.18 -7.20 -11.00
CA MET A 50 -18.39 -7.48 -10.25
C MET A 50 -19.54 -7.99 -11.14
N GLY A 51 -19.51 -7.68 -12.44
CA GLY A 51 -20.51 -8.18 -13.39
C GLY A 51 -21.88 -7.50 -13.24
N GLU A 52 -21.90 -6.31 -12.65
CA GLU A 52 -23.12 -5.54 -12.42
C GLU A 52 -23.04 -4.18 -13.12
N GLU A 53 -24.05 -3.86 -13.92
CA GLU A 53 -24.39 -2.46 -14.27
C GLU A 53 -25.03 -1.79 -13.05
N LEU A 54 -24.25 -1.65 -11.98
CA LEU A 54 -24.70 -0.97 -10.78
C LEU A 54 -24.77 0.53 -11.06
N SER A 55 -25.91 1.15 -10.75
CA SER A 55 -25.95 2.58 -10.48
C SER A 55 -25.09 2.85 -9.25
N VAL A 56 -23.84 3.23 -9.48
CA VAL A 56 -22.90 3.55 -8.41
C VAL A 56 -23.42 4.80 -7.68
N LEU A 57 -23.81 4.63 -6.42
CA LEU A 57 -24.10 5.77 -5.55
C LEU A 57 -22.77 6.41 -5.08
N PRO A 58 -22.73 7.72 -4.82
CA PRO A 58 -21.54 8.37 -4.28
C PRO A 58 -20.99 7.63 -3.05
N GLY A 59 -19.70 7.27 -3.09
CA GLY A 59 -19.01 6.53 -2.02
C GLY A 59 -19.02 4.99 -2.16
N MET A 60 -19.71 4.43 -3.17
CA MET A 60 -19.67 2.99 -3.43
C MET A 60 -18.45 2.55 -4.24
N ASP A 61 -17.78 3.47 -4.94
CA ASP A 61 -16.64 3.17 -5.83
C ASP A 61 -15.50 2.44 -5.11
N SER A 62 -15.13 2.91 -3.92
CA SER A 62 -14.04 2.31 -3.14
C SER A 62 -14.42 0.94 -2.61
N VAL A 63 -15.68 0.74 -2.22
CA VAL A 63 -16.19 -0.56 -1.75
C VAL A 63 -16.18 -1.57 -2.90
N LEU A 64 -16.64 -1.16 -4.08
CA LEU A 64 -16.60 -1.99 -5.28
C LEU A 64 -15.17 -2.33 -5.69
N ALA A 65 -14.24 -1.36 -5.62
CA ALA A 65 -12.83 -1.59 -5.90
C ALA A 65 -12.19 -2.58 -4.93
N ILE A 66 -12.46 -2.46 -3.62
CA ILE A 66 -11.99 -3.41 -2.61
C ILE A 66 -12.56 -4.81 -2.85
N GLY A 67 -13.87 -4.90 -3.15
CA GLY A 67 -14.51 -6.16 -3.49
C GLY A 67 -13.87 -6.78 -4.73
N ALA A 68 -13.61 -5.98 -5.76
CA ALA A 68 -13.02 -6.43 -7.02
C ALA A 68 -11.59 -6.89 -6.81
N LEU A 69 -10.81 -6.16 -6.01
CA LEU A 69 -9.47 -6.55 -5.59
C LEU A 69 -9.51 -7.86 -4.79
N ALA A 70 -10.41 -8.00 -3.82
CA ALA A 70 -10.54 -9.24 -3.04
C ALA A 70 -10.93 -10.44 -3.93
N LYS A 71 -11.85 -10.25 -4.87
CA LYS A 71 -12.27 -11.27 -5.85
C LYS A 71 -11.12 -11.62 -6.80
N LEU A 72 -10.36 -10.62 -7.26
CA LEU A 72 -9.17 -10.80 -8.10
C LEU A 72 -8.07 -11.56 -7.35
N ILE A 73 -7.74 -11.14 -6.11
CA ILE A 73 -6.78 -11.85 -5.24
C ILE A 73 -7.23 -13.30 -5.03
N ARG A 74 -8.54 -13.55 -4.87
CA ARG A 74 -9.07 -14.91 -4.67
C ARG A 74 -8.99 -15.76 -5.93
N PHE A 75 -9.27 -15.15 -7.09
CA PHE A 75 -9.15 -15.76 -8.41
C PHE A 75 -7.69 -16.11 -8.74
N ILE A 76 -6.79 -15.18 -8.47
CA ILE A 76 -5.36 -15.33 -8.66
C ILE A 76 -4.74 -16.28 -7.63
N GLY A 77 -5.22 -16.23 -6.37
CA GLY A 77 -4.68 -16.99 -5.24
C GLY A 77 -5.15 -18.45 -5.15
N GLY A 78 -6.06 -18.90 -6.02
CA GLY A 78 -6.40 -20.33 -6.18
C GLY A 78 -7.16 -20.98 -5.03
N THR A 79 -8.08 -20.28 -4.36
CA THR A 79 -8.91 -20.88 -3.28
C THR A 79 -10.22 -21.53 -3.74
N GLY A 80 -10.39 -21.73 -5.05
CA GLY A 80 -11.49 -22.49 -5.64
C GLY A 80 -10.93 -23.69 -6.39
N SER A 81 -11.44 -24.89 -6.06
CA SER A 81 -11.24 -26.13 -6.80
C SER A 81 -11.09 -25.89 -8.30
N THR A 82 -9.90 -26.10 -8.88
CA THR A 82 -9.67 -26.57 -10.25
C THR A 82 -8.18 -26.71 -10.55
N LYS A 83 -7.90 -27.75 -11.33
CA LYS A 83 -6.64 -28.37 -11.78
C LYS A 83 -5.57 -27.48 -12.46
N GLU A 84 -5.40 -26.20 -12.12
CA GLU A 84 -4.35 -25.37 -12.71
C GLU A 84 -3.35 -24.81 -11.66
N PRO A 85 -2.23 -25.52 -11.40
CA PRO A 85 -1.24 -25.16 -10.38
C PRO A 85 -0.43 -23.89 -10.69
N GLU A 86 -0.54 -23.32 -11.89
CA GLU A 86 0.38 -22.27 -12.35
C GLU A 86 0.03 -20.83 -11.94
N ARG A 87 -1.16 -20.53 -11.40
CA ARG A 87 -1.60 -19.13 -11.19
C ARG A 87 -1.26 -18.48 -9.83
N LYS A 88 -0.58 -19.16 -8.91
CA LYS A 88 -0.35 -18.65 -7.54
C LYS A 88 0.75 -17.58 -7.46
N PHE A 89 0.45 -16.38 -6.99
CA PHE A 89 1.47 -15.33 -6.81
C PHE A 89 2.04 -15.33 -5.39
N ASP A 90 3.33 -14.98 -5.28
CA ASP A 90 4.03 -14.80 -4.02
C ASP A 90 3.76 -13.41 -3.44
N VAL A 91 3.69 -12.39 -4.31
CA VAL A 91 3.46 -10.99 -3.93
C VAL A 91 2.41 -10.37 -4.86
N ILE A 92 1.46 -9.64 -4.27
CA ILE A 92 0.52 -8.80 -5.00
C ILE A 92 0.76 -7.36 -4.55
N VAL A 93 1.12 -6.49 -5.49
CA VAL A 93 1.26 -5.05 -5.27
C VAL A 93 0.01 -4.39 -5.82
N TYR A 94 -0.69 -3.64 -4.97
CA TYR A 94 -1.87 -2.90 -5.37
C TYR A 94 -1.53 -1.41 -5.46
N ASP A 95 -1.66 -0.86 -6.67
CA ASP A 95 -1.59 0.56 -6.95
C ASP A 95 -3.02 1.08 -7.14
N GLY A 96 -3.52 1.80 -6.15
CA GLY A 96 -4.91 2.21 -6.09
C GLY A 96 -5.13 3.57 -5.47
N ILE A 97 -6.38 4.02 -5.53
CA ILE A 97 -6.79 5.32 -5.02
C ILE A 97 -6.57 5.36 -3.51
N SER A 98 -5.69 6.27 -3.11
CA SER A 98 -5.39 6.55 -1.71
C SER A 98 -6.49 7.43 -1.11
N ASN A 99 -7.61 6.85 -0.71
CA ASN A 99 -8.67 7.55 0.01
C ASN A 99 -8.98 6.86 1.36
N GLU A 100 -9.73 7.54 2.22
CA GLU A 100 -10.06 7.02 3.56
C GLU A 100 -10.87 5.72 3.51
N GLU A 101 -11.66 5.51 2.46
CA GLU A 101 -12.46 4.29 2.27
C GLU A 101 -11.57 3.08 1.95
N THR A 102 -10.54 3.26 1.12
CA THR A 102 -9.49 2.25 0.88
C THR A 102 -8.77 1.88 2.18
N LEU A 103 -8.62 2.81 3.14
CA LEU A 103 -8.02 2.50 4.44
C LEU A 103 -8.91 1.64 5.35
N ARG A 104 -10.22 1.58 5.09
CA ARG A 104 -11.19 0.72 5.80
C ARG A 104 -11.22 -0.73 5.29
N MET A 105 -10.23 -1.13 4.47
CA MET A 105 -10.14 -2.47 3.85
C MET A 105 -10.18 -3.65 4.83
N LYS A 106 -9.98 -3.42 6.13
CA LYS A 106 -10.04 -4.43 7.20
C LYS A 106 -11.34 -5.22 7.31
N GLY A 107 -12.43 -4.82 6.63
CA GLY A 107 -13.65 -5.64 6.54
C GLY A 107 -13.41 -7.05 5.97
N SER A 108 -12.35 -7.25 5.17
CA SER A 108 -11.95 -8.57 4.69
C SER A 108 -10.79 -9.15 5.50
N SER A 109 -10.94 -10.42 5.91
CA SER A 109 -9.94 -11.16 6.69
C SER A 109 -8.58 -11.28 6.01
N ALA A 110 -8.52 -11.09 4.69
CA ALA A 110 -7.28 -11.06 3.91
C ALA A 110 -6.34 -9.91 4.33
N PHE A 111 -6.90 -8.77 4.76
CA PHE A 111 -6.15 -7.56 5.10
C PHE A 111 -5.94 -7.37 6.61
N ALA A 112 -6.59 -8.19 7.42
CA ALA A 112 -6.44 -8.15 8.87
C ALA A 112 -5.12 -8.78 9.36
N ASN A 113 -4.49 -9.65 8.56
CA ASN A 113 -3.26 -10.36 8.94
C ASN A 113 -2.00 -9.57 8.52
N PRO A 114 -1.23 -9.01 9.45
CA PRO A 114 -0.03 -8.22 9.13
C PRO A 114 1.11 -9.07 8.53
N LEU A 115 1.06 -10.39 8.63
CA LEU A 115 2.01 -11.28 7.94
C LEU A 115 1.67 -11.48 6.46
N LYS A 116 0.44 -11.14 6.04
CA LYS A 116 -0.05 -11.29 4.66
C LYS A 116 -0.27 -9.95 3.96
N PHE A 117 -0.50 -8.89 4.73
CA PHE A 117 -0.80 -7.56 4.22
C PHE A 117 0.11 -6.52 4.85
N SER A 118 0.72 -5.70 3.99
CA SER A 118 1.47 -4.50 4.36
C SER A 118 0.95 -3.33 3.55
N CYS A 119 0.88 -2.17 4.20
CA CYS A 119 0.54 -0.89 3.57
C CYS A 119 1.63 0.12 3.89
N TYR A 120 1.99 0.96 2.92
CA TYR A 120 3.07 1.93 3.05
C TYR A 120 2.57 3.30 2.65
N LEU A 121 3.03 4.33 3.37
CA LEU A 121 2.83 5.72 2.96
C LEU A 121 3.93 6.10 1.97
N VAL A 122 3.60 6.97 1.02
CA VAL A 122 4.57 7.56 0.08
C VAL A 122 4.39 9.07 0.11
N MET A 123 5.50 9.81 0.19
CA MET A 123 5.47 11.28 0.28
C MET A 123 6.67 11.93 -0.41
N ASP A 124 6.47 13.19 -0.78
CA ASP A 124 7.55 14.08 -1.21
C ASP A 124 7.96 14.96 -0.01
N PRO A 125 9.19 14.81 0.51
CA PRO A 125 9.63 15.58 1.67
C PRO A 125 9.85 17.06 1.37
N SER A 126 9.99 17.44 0.09
CA SER A 126 10.12 18.84 -0.32
C SER A 126 8.77 19.58 -0.33
N ASN A 127 7.67 18.83 -0.33
CA ASN A 127 6.32 19.36 -0.30
C ASN A 127 5.69 19.16 1.08
N CYS A 128 5.58 20.25 1.85
CA CYS A 128 5.01 20.19 3.21
C CYS A 128 3.56 19.71 3.25
N MET A 129 2.78 19.90 2.19
CA MET A 129 1.43 19.38 2.09
C MET A 129 1.43 17.87 1.88
N SER A 130 2.36 17.33 1.09
CA SER A 130 2.54 15.87 0.93
C SER A 130 2.83 15.19 2.26
N VAL A 131 3.72 15.78 3.06
CA VAL A 131 4.04 15.28 4.42
C VAL A 131 2.82 15.33 5.35
N LYS A 132 2.07 16.44 5.35
CA LYS A 132 0.85 16.57 6.18
C LYS A 132 -0.25 15.57 5.78
N VAL A 133 -0.44 15.34 4.48
CA VAL A 133 -1.41 14.36 3.97
C VAL A 133 -1.00 12.94 4.37
N ALA A 134 0.28 12.58 4.26
CA ALA A 134 0.77 11.28 4.70
C ALA A 134 0.56 11.06 6.21
N LEU A 135 0.81 12.07 7.04
CA LEU A 135 0.51 12.01 8.49
C LEU A 135 -0.98 11.84 8.76
N ARG A 136 -1.84 12.58 8.04
CA ARG A 136 -3.29 12.45 8.15
C ARG A 136 -3.75 11.03 7.79
N TYR A 137 -3.26 10.47 6.69
CA TYR A 137 -3.59 9.10 6.29
C TYR A 137 -3.07 8.05 7.27
N TRP A 138 -1.90 8.26 7.87
CA TRP A 138 -1.42 7.39 8.93
C TRP A 138 -2.41 7.33 10.10
N GLY A 139 -2.86 8.50 10.55
CA GLY A 139 -3.86 8.62 11.61
C GLY A 139 -5.19 7.97 11.24
N CYS A 140 -5.72 8.24 10.04
CA CYS A 140 -6.96 7.65 9.55
C CYS A 140 -6.85 6.11 9.42
N ALA A 141 -5.70 5.60 8.96
CA ALA A 141 -5.46 4.16 8.86
C ALA A 141 -5.55 3.51 10.25
N ILE A 142 -4.88 4.10 11.25
CA ILE A 142 -4.90 3.59 12.63
C ILE A 142 -6.31 3.64 13.22
N GLN A 143 -7.08 4.72 12.99
CA GLN A 143 -8.47 4.83 13.43
C GLN A 143 -9.39 3.80 12.76
N ALA A 144 -9.15 3.50 11.47
CA ALA A 144 -9.81 2.41 10.76
C ALA A 144 -9.32 1.02 11.21
N GLY A 145 -8.39 0.97 12.17
CA GLY A 145 -7.75 -0.23 12.69
C GLY A 145 -6.65 -0.78 11.80
N THR A 146 -6.37 -0.20 10.64
CA THR A 146 -5.37 -0.66 9.67
C THR A 146 -3.95 -0.34 10.14
N ASN A 147 -3.06 -1.34 10.09
CA ASN A 147 -1.65 -1.15 10.43
C ASN A 147 -0.89 -0.62 9.20
N VAL A 148 -0.13 0.45 9.39
CA VAL A 148 0.80 0.97 8.38
C VAL A 148 2.17 0.39 8.67
N SER A 149 2.77 -0.28 7.69
CA SER A 149 4.02 -1.04 7.84
C SER A 149 5.26 -0.14 7.78
N GLY A 150 5.16 1.02 7.12
CA GLY A 150 6.24 2.00 7.01
C GLY A 150 5.89 3.18 6.12
N ALA A 151 6.82 4.10 5.93
CA ALA A 151 6.70 5.20 4.98
C ALA A 151 7.95 5.33 4.10
N PHE A 152 7.73 5.64 2.83
CA PHE A 152 8.76 5.97 1.86
C PHE A 152 8.70 7.46 1.51
N TYR A 153 9.85 8.07 1.31
CA TYR A 153 9.93 9.43 0.82
C TYR A 153 10.91 9.55 -0.36
N LEU A 154 10.61 10.43 -1.31
CA LEU A 154 11.48 10.61 -2.47
C LEU A 154 12.80 11.29 -2.05
N ALA A 155 13.93 10.73 -2.47
CA ALA A 155 15.22 11.39 -2.29
C ALA A 155 15.27 12.67 -3.14
N SER A 156 15.87 13.74 -2.60
CA SER A 156 16.10 14.97 -3.37
C SER A 156 17.18 14.74 -4.43
N ALA A 157 16.98 15.29 -5.64
CA ALA A 157 17.98 15.29 -6.70
C ALA A 157 19.23 16.13 -6.35
N SER A 158 19.10 17.06 -5.41
CA SER A 158 20.24 17.80 -4.88
C SER A 158 20.88 17.01 -3.73
N ASN A 159 22.20 16.77 -3.82
CA ASN A 159 23.03 16.14 -2.79
C ASN A 159 23.13 16.94 -1.47
N GLN A 160 22.18 17.84 -1.18
CA GLN A 160 22.05 18.35 0.17
C GLN A 160 21.59 17.20 1.03
N ALA A 161 22.45 16.80 1.97
CA ALA A 161 22.15 15.83 3.01
C ALA A 161 20.73 16.09 3.50
N SER A 162 19.79 15.25 3.07
CA SER A 162 18.39 15.38 3.44
C SER A 162 18.39 15.41 4.96
N ASN A 163 17.89 16.50 5.55
CA ASN A 163 17.62 16.56 6.98
C ASN A 163 16.68 15.39 7.29
N LYS A 164 17.23 14.22 7.64
CA LYS A 164 16.50 13.00 7.98
C LYS A 164 15.69 13.23 9.25
N GLY A 165 16.24 14.04 10.17
CA GLY A 165 15.69 14.32 11.50
C GLY A 165 14.21 14.69 11.51
N PRO A 166 13.76 15.75 10.81
CA PRO A 166 12.37 16.18 10.84
C PRO A 166 11.37 15.11 10.36
N ILE A 167 11.72 14.28 9.37
CA ILE A 167 10.82 13.27 8.83
C ILE A 167 10.74 12.07 9.79
N GLU A 168 11.89 11.56 10.23
CA GLU A 168 11.96 10.44 11.17
C GLU A 168 11.26 10.78 12.49
N GLU A 169 11.39 12.02 12.98
CA GLU A 169 10.68 12.51 14.17
C GLU A 169 9.17 12.63 13.96
N ASN A 170 8.74 13.14 12.79
CA ASN A 170 7.32 13.31 12.48
C ASN A 170 6.58 11.98 12.44
N PHE A 171 7.22 10.95 11.88
CA PHE A 171 6.64 9.63 11.70
C PHE A 171 7.00 8.63 12.79
N PHE A 172 7.83 8.97 13.77
CA PHE A 172 8.11 8.07 14.90
C PHE A 172 6.81 7.61 15.59
N PRO A 173 6.61 6.30 15.85
CA PRO A 173 7.57 5.19 15.74
C PRO A 173 7.57 4.41 14.42
N LEU A 174 6.86 4.90 13.39
CA LEU A 174 6.82 4.28 12.06
C LEU A 174 8.21 4.33 11.40
N ALA A 175 8.62 3.21 10.80
CA ALA A 175 9.87 3.16 10.06
C ALA A 175 9.76 3.97 8.77
N THR A 176 10.68 4.90 8.56
CA THR A 176 10.73 5.75 7.36
C THR A 176 12.06 5.61 6.63
N THR A 177 12.03 5.57 5.31
CA THR A 177 13.25 5.49 4.49
C THR A 177 13.07 6.16 3.13
N SER A 178 14.17 6.57 2.51
CA SER A 178 14.13 7.18 1.18
C SER A 178 14.01 6.13 0.07
N VAL A 179 13.46 6.55 -1.07
CA VAL A 179 13.55 5.86 -2.35
C VAL A 179 14.30 6.73 -3.35
N PRO A 180 15.06 6.16 -4.30
CA PRO A 180 15.84 6.95 -5.24
C PRO A 180 14.95 7.86 -6.08
N PHE A 181 15.47 9.04 -6.40
CA PHE A 181 14.81 9.96 -7.33
C PHE A 181 14.69 9.32 -8.72
N LEU A 182 13.50 9.39 -9.31
CA LEU A 182 13.24 8.94 -10.69
C LEU A 182 13.00 10.18 -11.55
N SER A 183 13.89 10.45 -12.51
CA SER A 183 13.60 11.43 -13.56
C SER A 183 12.59 10.82 -14.52
N MET A 184 11.48 11.52 -14.72
CA MET A 184 10.42 11.14 -15.66
C MET A 184 10.60 11.75 -17.05
N ASP A 185 11.74 12.39 -17.30
CA ASP A 185 12.03 13.09 -18.57
C ASP A 185 12.41 12.12 -19.71
N PHE A 186 12.68 10.85 -19.37
CA PHE A 186 13.07 9.79 -20.31
C PHE A 186 12.47 8.43 -19.91
N VAL A 187 12.67 7.41 -20.76
CA VAL A 187 12.34 6.02 -20.43
C VAL A 187 13.01 5.63 -19.12
N ILE A 188 12.20 5.30 -18.11
CA ILE A 188 12.69 4.97 -16.77
C ILE A 188 13.48 3.66 -16.82
N ASN A 189 14.75 3.72 -16.41
CA ASN A 189 15.56 2.52 -16.21
C ASN A 189 15.28 1.92 -14.83
N TRP A 190 14.36 0.96 -14.79
CA TRP A 190 13.94 0.29 -13.56
C TRP A 190 15.06 -0.50 -12.89
N ASP A 191 16.05 -1.02 -13.64
CA ASP A 191 17.18 -1.74 -13.05
C ASP A 191 18.07 -0.81 -12.23
N ILE A 192 18.35 0.39 -12.74
CA ILE A 192 19.10 1.42 -12.00
C ILE A 192 18.34 1.84 -10.75
N ALA A 193 17.03 2.10 -10.88
CA ALA A 193 16.17 2.43 -9.74
C ALA A 193 16.20 1.35 -8.65
N ILE A 194 16.09 0.08 -9.05
CA ILE A 194 16.12 -1.06 -8.12
C ILE A 194 17.50 -1.22 -7.49
N ASN A 195 18.59 -1.01 -8.23
CA ASN A 195 19.95 -1.12 -7.70
C ASN A 195 20.26 0.01 -6.70
N ASN A 196 19.72 1.21 -6.94
CA ASN A 196 19.90 2.38 -6.08
C ASN A 196 18.96 2.41 -4.85
N LEU A 197 18.09 1.41 -4.67
CA LEU A 197 17.33 1.26 -3.42
C LEU A 197 18.29 1.04 -2.25
N ASN A 198 18.16 1.88 -1.21
CA ASN A 198 18.95 1.75 0.00
C ASN A 198 18.57 0.49 0.82
N GLU A 199 19.46 0.07 1.72
CA GLU A 199 19.27 -1.14 2.53
C GLU A 199 18.05 -1.06 3.46
N ASP A 200 17.75 0.12 4.02
CA ASP A 200 16.58 0.32 4.88
C ASP A 200 15.26 0.12 4.11
N ALA A 201 15.20 0.55 2.84
CA ALA A 201 14.08 0.35 1.95
C ALA A 201 13.92 -1.12 1.58
N ARG A 202 15.01 -1.81 1.24
CA ARG A 202 15.01 -3.26 0.99
C ARG A 202 14.54 -4.02 2.22
N LYS A 203 15.04 -3.65 3.40
CA LYS A 203 14.64 -4.23 4.69
C LYS A 203 13.16 -3.99 4.95
N LEU A 204 12.65 -2.78 4.71
CA LEU A 204 11.24 -2.42 4.93
C LEU A 204 10.27 -3.15 3.98
N LEU A 205 10.68 -3.40 2.74
CA LEU A 205 9.94 -4.20 1.76
C LEU A 205 10.00 -5.70 2.05
N THR A 206 11.11 -6.19 2.62
CA THR A 206 11.31 -7.63 2.90
C THR A 206 10.81 -8.04 4.29
N LEU A 207 10.70 -7.10 5.23
CA LEU A 207 10.26 -7.40 6.60
C LEU A 207 8.82 -7.93 6.54
N LYS A 208 8.65 -9.22 6.82
CA LYS A 208 7.34 -9.74 7.25
C LYS A 208 7.04 -9.03 8.58
N SER A 209 5.91 -8.33 8.66
CA SER A 209 5.52 -7.39 9.74
C SER A 209 5.55 -7.96 11.19
N GLY A 210 6.02 -9.18 11.42
CA GLY A 210 6.17 -9.79 12.74
C GLY A 210 7.38 -9.30 13.57
N ASN A 211 8.41 -8.71 12.94
CA ASN A 211 9.60 -8.23 13.66
C ASN A 211 9.71 -6.70 13.80
N SER A 212 8.88 -5.91 13.11
CA SER A 212 8.71 -4.51 13.49
C SER A 212 7.79 -4.47 14.70
N ARG A 213 8.04 -3.56 15.64
CA ARG A 213 7.12 -3.28 16.76
C ARG A 213 5.78 -2.89 16.14
N SER A 214 4.87 -3.85 15.96
CA SER A 214 3.52 -3.61 15.46
C SER A 214 2.86 -2.66 16.45
N ILE A 215 2.67 -1.41 16.03
CA ILE A 215 1.99 -0.42 16.85
C ILE A 215 0.52 -0.81 16.81
N SER A 216 0.04 -1.43 17.88
CA SER A 216 -1.39 -1.75 17.97
C SER A 216 -2.18 -0.45 18.07
N PRO A 217 -3.16 -0.20 17.18
CA PRO A 217 -4.05 0.96 17.28
C PRO A 217 -4.72 1.06 18.65
N VAL A 218 -5.09 -0.10 19.21
CA VAL A 218 -5.75 -0.23 20.51
C VAL A 218 -4.97 -1.24 21.35
N THR A 219 -4.64 -0.88 22.58
CA THR A 219 -4.06 -1.79 23.57
C THR A 219 -4.96 -1.84 24.78
N PHE A 220 -5.35 -3.05 25.18
CA PHE A 220 -6.12 -3.30 26.40
C PHE A 220 -5.16 -3.74 27.51
N ASP A 221 -5.05 -2.95 28.57
CA ASP A 221 -4.34 -3.33 29.79
C ASP A 221 -5.39 -3.80 30.81
N GLN A 222 -5.56 -5.12 30.91
CA GLN A 222 -6.54 -5.72 31.80
C GLN A 222 -6.21 -5.51 33.29
N THR A 223 -4.91 -5.46 33.63
CA THR A 223 -4.43 -5.25 35.00
C THR A 223 -4.78 -3.84 35.48
N LYS A 224 -4.60 -2.83 34.62
CA LYS A 224 -4.94 -1.44 34.91
C LYS A 224 -6.38 -1.07 34.57
N LYS A 225 -7.12 -1.96 33.90
CA LYS A 225 -8.45 -1.68 33.31
C LYS A 225 -8.44 -0.45 32.40
N THR A 226 -7.35 -0.24 31.67
CA THR A 226 -7.19 0.90 30.75
C THR A 226 -7.18 0.45 29.31
N LEU A 227 -7.73 1.31 28.44
CA LEU A 227 -7.62 1.19 27.00
C LEU A 227 -6.72 2.33 26.52
N ILE A 228 -5.62 1.96 25.84
CA ILE A 228 -4.69 2.91 25.25
C ILE A 228 -4.96 2.94 23.74
N LEU A 229 -5.42 4.08 23.25
CA LEU A 229 -5.60 4.33 21.83
C LEU A 229 -4.40 5.10 21.31
N PHE A 230 -3.71 4.54 20.31
CA PHE A 230 -2.64 5.25 19.63
C PHE A 230 -3.27 6.11 18.53
N LEU A 231 -3.26 7.43 18.69
CA LEU A 231 -3.77 8.39 17.69
C LEU A 231 -2.64 9.37 17.32
N PRO A 232 -1.71 8.98 16.44
CA PRO A 232 -0.59 9.85 16.11
C PRO A 232 -1.08 11.13 15.45
N ARG A 233 -0.54 12.25 15.94
CA ARG A 233 -0.64 13.59 15.34
C ARG A 233 -2.06 14.14 15.14
N PHE A 234 -3.05 13.58 15.85
CA PHE A 234 -4.32 14.26 16.07
C PHE A 234 -4.16 15.28 17.20
N ASP A 235 -4.63 16.50 16.97
CA ASP A 235 -4.75 17.46 18.05
C ASP A 235 -5.83 17.01 19.02
N LYS A 236 -5.64 17.32 20.31
CA LYS A 236 -6.60 16.94 21.35
C LYS A 236 -8.00 17.52 21.09
N SER A 237 -8.08 18.66 20.40
CA SER A 237 -9.34 19.29 19.98
C SER A 237 -10.13 18.46 18.98
N ASP A 238 -9.45 17.63 18.19
CA ASP A 238 -10.04 16.87 17.09
C ASP A 238 -10.54 15.50 17.55
N ILE A 239 -10.23 15.12 18.80
CA ILE A 239 -10.60 13.84 19.38
C ILE A 239 -11.84 14.05 20.25
N ARG A 240 -12.95 13.45 19.84
CA ARG A 240 -14.18 13.39 20.64
C ARG A 240 -14.40 11.98 21.15
N LEU A 241 -14.54 11.83 22.46
CA LEU A 241 -14.90 10.58 23.11
C LEU A 241 -16.28 10.74 23.74
N SER A 242 -17.22 9.89 23.33
CA SER A 242 -18.59 9.87 23.84
C SER A 242 -19.02 8.44 24.11
N GLN A 243 -19.81 8.25 25.16
CA GLN A 243 -20.52 7.00 25.43
C GLN A 243 -22.00 7.26 25.15
N VAL A 244 -22.59 6.45 24.27
CA VAL A 244 -24.01 6.52 23.88
C VAL A 244 -24.77 5.39 24.55
#